data_AF-A0A926H7V6-F1
#
_entry.id   AF-A0A926H7V6-F1
#
_cell.length_a   1.000
_cell.length_b   1.000
_cell.length_c   1.000
_cell.angle_alpha   90.00
_cell.angle_beta   90.00
_cell.angle_gamma   90.00
#
_symmetry.space_group_name_H-M   'P 1'
#
loop_
_entity.id
_entity.type
_entity.pdbx_description
1 polymer ?
#
loop_
_entity_poly.entity_id
_entity_poly.type
_entity_poly.pdbx_seq_one_letter_code
_entity_poly.pdbx_strand_id
1 'polypeptide(L)'
;MNLPLWIARRYFFSRRKRSFISWLSLLSMLGVGIGTMALVVVLSVFNGMEELNRAIFKTFEADLTISPRQGKRIQMPAALQQRIRQTPGVGLVTQVIEDNALGRYADAQTIVKVKGVDSTYLQRGQLDSALVEGKLILNRNGTNFAIISEGLRNELTVSPQDILTPLELWYPQSAKSLNVLSGGSFNEERLTVAGVFFIEERYDNYVVAPLAVVRNLVGYGPDELTGLEIQRQVDPSTGADSPSDAALKQTLQTMLGDVFVVKDRDDLNVDLYRAIHIEKLFVALTLAFIILIASINIFFSLSMLVIEKKEDIRVLFSMGATTGLIQGIFLAEGAIIALIGAFTGLVLGVALCWLQDQYGLVRLGTVSSIIDAYPVRVEVGDLLMTGSLVILITFLTSWFPARRAASYQAV
;
A
#
# COMPACT_ATOMS: atom_id res chain seq x y z
N MET A 1 1.92 42.18 -22.89
CA MET A 1 2.69 41.14 -23.62
C MET A 1 3.97 40.86 -22.85
N ASN A 2 4.21 39.63 -22.37
CA ASN A 2 5.45 39.27 -21.67
C ASN A 2 6.61 39.16 -22.68
N LEU A 3 7.29 40.29 -22.92
CA LEU A 3 8.47 40.40 -23.79
C LEU A 3 9.53 39.31 -23.51
N PRO A 4 9.89 38.98 -22.24
CA PRO A 4 10.88 37.94 -21.97
C PRO A 4 10.46 36.56 -22.49
N LEU A 5 9.19 36.19 -22.35
CA LEU A 5 8.65 34.90 -22.78
C LEU A 5 8.54 34.81 -24.31
N TRP A 6 8.22 35.93 -24.98
CA TRP A 6 8.21 35.99 -26.44
C TRP A 6 9.62 35.83 -27.03
N ILE A 7 10.63 36.47 -26.43
CA ILE A 7 12.03 36.35 -26.84
C ILE A 7 12.55 34.94 -26.55
N ALA A 8 12.30 34.38 -25.36
CA ALA A 8 12.70 33.03 -24.99
C ALA A 8 12.13 31.97 -25.94
N ARG A 9 10.83 32.04 -26.27
CA ARG A 9 10.21 31.14 -27.26
C ARG A 9 10.88 31.25 -28.62
N ARG A 10 11.25 32.47 -29.05
CA ARG A 10 11.93 32.68 -30.33
C ARG A 10 13.35 32.11 -30.32
N TYR A 11 14.09 32.24 -29.23
CA TYR A 11 15.43 31.65 -29.08
C TYR A 11 15.38 30.13 -29.09
N PHE A 12 14.42 29.54 -28.38
CA PHE A 12 14.22 28.09 -28.34
C PHE A 12 13.79 27.48 -29.69
N PHE A 13 12.85 28.12 -30.42
CA PHE A 13 12.25 27.57 -31.65
C PHE A 13 12.83 28.12 -32.97
N SER A 14 13.90 28.94 -32.95
CA SER A 14 14.46 29.53 -34.16
C SER A 14 15.07 28.48 -35.11
N ARG A 15 14.49 28.35 -36.32
CA ARG A 15 14.83 27.36 -37.35
C ARG A 15 16.09 27.66 -38.19
N ARG A 16 16.88 28.71 -37.89
CA ARG A 16 18.08 29.02 -38.69
C ARG A 16 19.32 28.34 -38.12
N LYS A 17 19.70 27.24 -38.79
CA LYS A 17 20.78 26.29 -38.49
C LYS A 17 20.50 25.49 -37.22
N ARG A 18 20.50 24.15 -37.31
CA ARG A 18 20.60 23.26 -36.12
C ARG A 18 21.94 23.56 -35.44
N SER A 19 22.00 24.60 -34.62
CA SER A 19 23.15 24.87 -33.75
C SER A 19 23.24 23.72 -32.75
N PHE A 20 24.47 23.33 -32.41
CA PHE A 20 24.80 22.37 -31.35
C PHE A 20 24.00 22.65 -30.05
N ILE A 21 23.63 23.90 -29.81
CA ILE A 21 22.82 24.34 -28.67
C ILE A 21 21.39 23.79 -28.68
N SER A 22 20.70 23.77 -29.82
CA SER A 22 19.32 23.23 -29.91
C SER A 22 19.30 21.73 -29.62
N TRP A 23 20.36 21.00 -30.01
CA TRP A 23 20.54 19.59 -29.67
C TRP A 23 20.77 19.38 -28.16
N LEU A 24 21.56 20.22 -27.53
CA LEU A 24 21.85 20.12 -26.09
C LEU A 24 20.61 20.44 -25.23
N SER A 25 19.80 21.41 -25.67
CA SER A 25 18.51 21.71 -25.04
C SER A 25 17.50 20.58 -25.21
N LEU A 26 17.44 19.92 -26.38
CA LEU A 26 16.61 18.73 -26.60
C LEU A 26 17.05 17.57 -25.71
N LEU A 27 18.36 17.31 -25.61
CA LEU A 27 18.91 16.27 -24.75
C LEU A 27 18.58 16.51 -23.27
N SER A 28 18.66 17.77 -22.84
CA SER A 28 18.31 18.16 -21.47
C SER A 28 16.83 17.96 -21.18
N MET A 29 15.96 18.34 -22.13
CA MET A 29 14.51 18.12 -22.05
C MET A 29 14.15 16.64 -22.00
N LEU A 30 14.80 15.79 -22.82
CA LEU A 30 14.62 14.34 -22.78
C LEU A 30 15.08 13.75 -21.46
N GLY A 31 16.22 14.20 -20.92
CA GLY A 31 16.70 13.76 -19.61
C GLY A 31 15.69 14.05 -18.49
N VAL A 32 15.15 15.27 -18.46
CA VAL A 32 14.10 15.66 -17.52
C VAL A 32 12.82 14.85 -17.75
N GLY A 33 12.40 14.68 -19.01
CA GLY A 33 11.20 13.92 -19.37
C GLY A 33 11.29 12.45 -18.96
N ILE A 34 12.41 11.78 -19.24
CA ILE A 34 12.64 10.38 -18.85
C ILE A 34 12.70 10.24 -17.33
N GLY A 35 13.39 11.14 -16.62
CA GLY A 35 13.45 11.13 -15.17
C GLY A 35 12.07 11.33 -14.53
N THR A 36 11.28 12.26 -15.06
CA THR A 36 9.90 12.51 -14.62
C THR A 36 9.00 11.30 -14.88
N MET A 37 9.09 10.71 -16.08
CA MET A 37 8.36 9.51 -16.45
C MET A 37 8.68 8.34 -15.52
N ALA A 38 9.97 8.09 -15.24
CA ALA A 38 10.41 7.04 -14.35
C ALA A 38 9.88 7.24 -12.93
N LEU A 39 9.92 8.47 -12.41
CA LEU A 39 9.37 8.81 -11.10
C LEU A 39 7.86 8.55 -11.01
N VAL A 40 7.09 8.95 -12.02
CA VAL A 40 5.65 8.65 -12.09
C VAL A 40 5.39 7.15 -12.08
N VAL A 41 6.07 6.39 -12.95
CA VAL A 41 5.87 4.94 -13.09
C VAL A 41 6.16 4.24 -11.76
N VAL A 42 7.29 4.54 -11.14
CA VAL A 42 7.71 3.85 -9.92
C VAL A 42 6.80 4.19 -8.74
N LEU A 43 6.42 5.46 -8.55
CA LEU A 43 5.44 5.82 -7.51
C LEU A 43 4.10 5.12 -7.73
N SER A 44 3.65 5.02 -8.99
CA SER A 44 2.40 4.36 -9.33
C SER A 44 2.44 2.84 -9.09
N VAL A 45 3.59 2.20 -9.28
CA VAL A 45 3.79 0.77 -8.91
C VAL A 45 3.66 0.59 -7.40
N PHE A 46 4.29 1.44 -6.58
CA PHE A 46 4.17 1.36 -5.13
C PHE A 46 2.72 1.55 -4.65
N ASN A 47 1.98 2.49 -5.24
CA ASN A 47 0.56 2.68 -4.94
C ASN A 47 -0.28 1.45 -5.33
N GLY A 48 0.02 0.85 -6.49
CA GLY A 48 -0.65 -0.38 -6.94
C GLY A 48 -0.37 -1.57 -6.03
N MET A 49 0.88 -1.73 -5.58
CA MET A 49 1.26 -2.76 -4.61
C MET A 49 0.59 -2.54 -3.25
N GLU A 50 0.47 -1.30 -2.79
CA GLU A 50 -0.23 -0.99 -1.55
C GLU A 50 -1.72 -1.35 -1.64
N GLU A 51 -2.39 -0.98 -2.74
CA GLU A 51 -3.80 -1.35 -2.98
C GLU A 51 -3.99 -2.85 -3.08
N LEU A 52 -3.08 -3.53 -3.75
CA LEU A 52 -3.08 -4.99 -3.83
C LEU A 52 -2.99 -5.61 -2.42
N ASN A 53 -2.00 -5.21 -1.62
CA ASN A 53 -1.84 -5.72 -0.26
C ASN A 53 -3.10 -5.47 0.58
N ARG A 54 -3.69 -4.28 0.47
CA ARG A 54 -4.98 -3.95 1.11
C ARG A 54 -6.10 -4.90 0.67
N ALA A 55 -6.16 -5.24 -0.62
CA ALA A 55 -7.15 -6.18 -1.16
C ALA A 55 -6.93 -7.61 -0.64
N ILE A 56 -5.68 -8.08 -0.59
CA ILE A 56 -5.33 -9.41 -0.04
C ILE A 56 -5.78 -9.51 1.42
N PHE A 57 -5.44 -8.53 2.27
CA PHE A 57 -5.80 -8.57 3.69
C PHE A 57 -7.31 -8.48 3.94
N LYS A 58 -8.09 -7.84 3.07
CA LYS A 58 -9.57 -7.82 3.15
C LYS A 58 -10.20 -9.22 3.07
N THR A 59 -9.49 -10.20 2.52
CA THR A 59 -9.94 -11.60 2.39
C THR A 59 -10.01 -12.31 3.74
N PHE A 60 -9.29 -11.83 4.76
CA PHE A 60 -9.23 -12.46 6.08
C PHE A 60 -9.63 -11.54 7.23
N GLU A 61 -9.20 -10.28 7.16
CA GLU A 61 -9.38 -9.29 8.21
C GLU A 61 -10.71 -8.55 8.06
N ALA A 62 -11.38 -8.33 9.20
CA ALA A 62 -12.60 -7.52 9.26
C ALA A 62 -12.31 -6.03 9.05
N ASP A 63 -13.35 -5.23 8.79
CA ASP A 63 -13.20 -3.78 8.59
C ASP A 63 -12.65 -3.09 9.84
N LEU A 64 -13.20 -3.46 11.01
CA LEU A 64 -12.74 -3.00 12.32
C LEU A 64 -12.57 -4.19 13.26
N THR A 65 -11.58 -4.11 14.15
CA THR A 65 -11.32 -5.07 15.21
C THR A 65 -11.29 -4.36 16.56
N ILE A 66 -12.08 -4.85 17.50
CA ILE A 66 -12.06 -4.42 18.89
C ILE A 66 -11.24 -5.43 19.68
N SER A 67 -10.16 -4.99 20.29
CA SER A 67 -9.28 -5.81 21.13
C SER A 67 -9.09 -5.19 22.52
N PRO A 68 -8.72 -5.97 23.56
CA PRO A 68 -8.28 -5.39 24.82
C PRO A 68 -7.10 -4.44 24.63
N ARG A 69 -7.06 -3.36 25.42
CA ARG A 69 -5.87 -2.50 25.47
C ARG A 69 -4.69 -3.17 26.17
N GLN A 70 -4.96 -4.03 27.15
CA GLN A 70 -3.96 -4.76 27.93
C GLN A 70 -4.37 -6.22 28.10
N GLY A 71 -3.40 -7.14 27.97
CA GLY A 71 -3.63 -8.58 28.05
C GLY A 71 -4.23 -9.16 26.78
N LYS A 72 -4.50 -10.47 26.79
CA LYS A 72 -5.08 -11.21 25.66
C LYS A 72 -6.59 -11.45 25.77
N ARG A 73 -7.14 -11.38 26.99
CA ARG A 73 -8.50 -11.79 27.34
C ARG A 73 -9.30 -10.58 27.77
N ILE A 74 -10.53 -10.47 27.27
CA ILE A 74 -11.46 -9.42 27.65
C ILE A 74 -12.85 -9.98 27.92
N GLN A 75 -13.54 -9.36 28.88
CA GLN A 75 -14.95 -9.61 29.13
C GLN A 75 -15.78 -8.80 28.14
N MET A 76 -16.62 -9.50 27.37
CA MET A 76 -17.55 -8.93 26.40
C MET A 76 -18.97 -9.44 26.69
N PRO A 77 -19.64 -8.89 27.72
CA PRO A 77 -20.99 -9.31 28.09
C PRO A 77 -21.97 -9.12 26.93
N ALA A 78 -22.98 -9.98 26.83
CA ALA A 78 -24.00 -9.92 25.78
C ALA A 78 -24.63 -8.52 25.62
N ALA A 79 -24.83 -7.78 26.71
CA ALA A 79 -25.37 -6.41 26.67
C ALA A 79 -24.44 -5.43 25.91
N LEU A 80 -23.12 -5.55 26.08
CA LEU A 80 -22.16 -4.72 25.36
C LEU A 80 -22.11 -5.11 23.87
N GLN A 81 -22.11 -6.41 23.57
CA GLN A 81 -22.16 -6.90 22.19
C GLN A 81 -23.43 -6.39 21.47
N GLN A 82 -24.57 -6.38 22.15
CA GLN A 82 -25.82 -5.88 21.60
C GLN A 82 -25.77 -4.37 21.33
N ARG A 83 -25.17 -3.58 22.22
CA ARG A 83 -24.95 -2.14 21.99
C ARG A 83 -24.08 -1.87 20.76
N ILE A 84 -23.03 -2.67 20.55
CA ILE A 84 -22.18 -2.59 19.35
C ILE A 84 -23.01 -2.90 18.09
N ARG A 85 -23.78 -4.00 18.10
CA ARG A 85 -24.65 -4.39 16.98
C ARG A 85 -25.72 -3.34 16.62
N GLN A 86 -26.16 -2.54 17.59
CA GLN A 86 -27.15 -1.47 17.39
C GLN A 86 -26.54 -0.15 16.91
N THR A 87 -25.21 -0.05 16.81
CA THR A 87 -24.55 1.18 16.37
C THR A 87 -24.74 1.36 14.86
N PRO A 88 -25.22 2.53 14.40
CA PRO A 88 -25.40 2.79 12.97
C PRO A 88 -24.10 2.54 12.18
N GLY A 89 -24.20 1.78 11.08
CA GLY A 89 -23.07 1.39 10.23
C GLY A 89 -22.43 0.03 10.58
N VAL A 90 -22.78 -0.59 11.70
CA VAL A 90 -22.35 -1.95 12.05
C VAL A 90 -23.25 -2.98 11.35
N GLY A 91 -22.66 -3.85 10.53
CA GLY A 91 -23.38 -4.92 9.83
C GLY A 91 -23.30 -6.26 10.55
N LEU A 92 -22.14 -6.92 10.46
CA LEU A 92 -21.88 -8.19 11.14
C LEU A 92 -20.91 -7.98 12.29
N VAL A 93 -21.16 -8.64 13.41
CA VAL A 93 -20.25 -8.69 14.55
C VAL A 93 -19.92 -10.15 14.83
N THR A 94 -18.64 -10.47 14.67
CA THR A 94 -18.06 -11.80 14.82
C THR A 94 -17.24 -11.85 16.10
N GLN A 95 -17.53 -12.85 16.94
CA GLN A 95 -16.73 -13.13 18.13
C GLN A 95 -15.50 -13.94 17.77
N VAL A 96 -14.35 -13.54 18.32
CA VAL A 96 -13.06 -14.16 18.02
C VAL A 96 -12.30 -14.51 19.30
N ILE A 97 -11.73 -15.71 19.32
CA ILE A 97 -10.68 -16.14 20.24
C ILE A 97 -9.47 -16.55 19.40
N GLU A 98 -8.33 -15.89 19.58
CA GLU A 98 -7.12 -16.15 18.80
C GLU A 98 -5.91 -16.32 19.73
N ASP A 99 -5.25 -17.47 19.67
CA ASP A 99 -3.97 -17.69 20.38
C ASP A 99 -3.14 -18.78 19.66
N ASN A 100 -1.88 -18.94 20.08
CA ASN A 100 -1.00 -19.98 19.56
C ASN A 100 -1.23 -21.30 20.31
N ALA A 101 -1.32 -22.39 19.56
CA ALA A 101 -1.42 -23.76 20.07
C ALA A 101 -0.44 -24.67 19.33
N LEU A 102 -0.26 -25.89 19.82
CA LEU A 102 0.44 -26.94 19.09
C LEU A 102 -0.59 -27.70 18.24
N GLY A 103 -0.42 -27.68 16.92
CA GLY A 103 -1.23 -28.47 16.00
C GLY A 103 -0.50 -29.76 15.66
N ARG A 104 -1.20 -30.89 15.75
CA ARG A 104 -0.67 -32.22 15.43
C ARG A 104 -1.59 -32.94 14.46
N TYR A 105 -1.00 -33.57 13.45
CA TYR A 105 -1.70 -34.41 12.50
C TYR A 105 -0.84 -35.65 12.21
N ALA A 106 -1.37 -36.83 12.55
CA ALA A 106 -0.58 -38.07 12.61
C ALA A 106 0.72 -37.87 13.41
N ASP A 107 1.88 -38.04 12.76
CA ASP A 107 3.21 -37.92 13.38
C ASP A 107 3.82 -36.51 13.27
N ALA A 108 3.21 -35.61 12.49
CA ALA A 108 3.68 -34.26 12.28
C ALA A 108 3.09 -33.29 13.31
N GLN A 109 3.89 -32.34 13.79
CA GLN A 109 3.44 -31.30 14.73
C GLN A 109 4.12 -29.96 14.44
N THR A 110 3.39 -28.86 14.62
CA THR A 110 3.92 -27.49 14.50
C THR A 110 3.13 -26.50 15.35
N ILE A 111 3.65 -25.29 15.52
CA ILE A 111 2.94 -24.22 16.21
C ILE A 111 1.95 -23.60 15.23
N VAL A 112 0.67 -23.65 15.60
CA VAL A 112 -0.42 -23.10 14.81
C VAL A 112 -1.06 -21.93 15.55
N LYS A 113 -1.60 -20.99 14.78
CA LYS A 113 -2.43 -19.93 15.32
C LYS A 113 -3.90 -20.30 15.16
N VAL A 114 -4.53 -20.64 16.28
CA VAL A 114 -5.92 -21.10 16.29
C VAL A 114 -6.82 -19.89 16.40
N LYS A 115 -7.71 -19.71 15.42
CA LYS A 115 -8.72 -18.65 15.38
C LYS A 115 -10.11 -19.28 15.53
N GLY A 116 -10.64 -19.17 16.75
CA GLY A 116 -12.01 -19.55 17.09
C GLY A 116 -12.99 -18.48 16.68
N VAL A 117 -13.95 -18.84 15.83
CA VAL A 117 -14.93 -17.88 15.27
C VAL A 117 -16.35 -18.40 15.37
N ASP A 118 -17.31 -17.49 15.54
CA ASP A 118 -18.73 -17.85 15.53
C ASP A 118 -19.29 -17.99 14.10
N SER A 119 -20.57 -18.39 13.99
CA SER A 119 -21.24 -18.62 12.70
C SER A 119 -21.33 -17.39 11.78
N THR A 120 -21.11 -16.19 12.30
CA THR A 120 -21.16 -14.96 11.48
C THR A 120 -19.91 -14.77 10.62
N TYR A 121 -18.80 -15.43 10.97
CA TYR A 121 -17.53 -15.31 10.23
C TYR A 121 -17.66 -15.74 8.76
N LEU A 122 -18.29 -16.90 8.52
CA LEU A 122 -18.52 -17.43 7.17
C LEU A 122 -19.58 -16.62 6.40
N GLN A 123 -20.47 -15.90 7.09
CA GLN A 123 -21.48 -15.04 6.44
C GLN A 123 -20.84 -13.80 5.79
N ARG A 124 -19.58 -13.48 6.12
CA ARG A 124 -18.86 -12.36 5.51
C ARG A 124 -18.48 -12.63 4.05
N GLY A 125 -18.40 -13.90 3.64
CA GLY A 125 -18.02 -14.31 2.28
C GLY A 125 -16.58 -13.92 1.86
N GLN A 126 -15.78 -13.37 2.78
CA GLN A 126 -14.42 -12.90 2.48
C GLN A 126 -13.47 -14.06 2.15
N LEU A 127 -13.60 -15.19 2.86
CA LEU A 127 -12.69 -16.33 2.71
C LEU A 127 -12.99 -17.16 1.46
N ASP A 128 -14.14 -16.95 0.80
CA ASP A 128 -14.61 -17.74 -0.34
C ASP A 128 -13.63 -17.66 -1.52
N SER A 129 -13.04 -16.48 -1.76
CA SER A 129 -12.06 -16.27 -2.83
C SER A 129 -10.67 -16.85 -2.53
N ALA A 130 -10.41 -17.20 -1.27
CA ALA A 130 -9.14 -17.79 -0.83
C ALA A 130 -9.19 -19.32 -0.70
N LEU A 131 -10.35 -19.95 -0.93
CA LEU A 131 -10.50 -21.41 -0.83
C LEU A 131 -9.75 -22.11 -1.97
N VAL A 132 -8.79 -22.96 -1.61
CA VAL A 132 -8.00 -23.78 -2.54
C VAL A 132 -8.62 -25.17 -2.70
N GLU A 133 -9.00 -25.79 -1.59
CA GLU A 133 -9.50 -27.17 -1.56
C GLU A 133 -10.58 -27.35 -0.49
N GLY A 134 -11.55 -28.22 -0.74
CA GLY A 134 -12.57 -28.60 0.24
C GLY A 134 -13.73 -27.62 0.33
N LYS A 135 -14.26 -27.39 1.54
CA LYS A 135 -15.43 -26.54 1.80
C LYS A 135 -15.25 -25.73 3.08
N LEU A 136 -15.71 -24.48 3.05
CA LEU A 136 -15.73 -23.61 4.23
C LEU A 136 -16.90 -23.99 5.16
N ILE A 137 -16.67 -25.00 6.00
CA ILE A 137 -17.64 -25.50 6.98
C ILE A 137 -16.95 -25.58 8.33
N LEU A 138 -17.57 -25.00 9.37
CA LEU A 138 -17.08 -25.05 10.75
C LEU A 138 -17.86 -26.04 11.61
N ASN A 139 -19.17 -26.20 11.37
CA ASN A 139 -19.98 -27.19 12.06
C ASN A 139 -21.04 -27.76 11.12
N ARG A 140 -21.25 -29.08 11.17
CA ARG A 140 -22.34 -29.73 10.45
C ARG A 140 -22.84 -30.92 11.25
N ASN A 141 -24.14 -30.95 11.54
CA ASN A 141 -24.79 -32.07 12.25
C ASN A 141 -24.11 -32.45 13.58
N GLY A 142 -23.55 -31.47 14.31
CA GLY A 142 -22.84 -31.70 15.57
C GLY A 142 -21.36 -32.06 15.44
N THR A 143 -20.86 -32.31 14.22
CA THR A 143 -19.42 -32.48 13.97
C THR A 143 -18.76 -31.12 13.75
N ASN A 144 -17.66 -30.88 14.47
CA ASN A 144 -16.85 -29.69 14.34
C ASN A 144 -15.75 -29.91 13.30
N PHE A 145 -15.56 -28.92 12.44
CA PHE A 145 -14.57 -28.95 11.37
C PHE A 145 -13.60 -27.79 11.50
N ALA A 146 -12.36 -28.03 11.08
CA ALA A 146 -11.34 -27.00 10.94
C ALA A 146 -11.17 -26.60 9.48
N ILE A 147 -10.87 -25.33 9.25
CA ILE A 147 -10.42 -24.81 7.96
C ILE A 147 -8.97 -24.37 8.18
N ILE A 148 -8.04 -24.94 7.42
CA ILE A 148 -6.60 -24.70 7.61
C ILE A 148 -6.02 -23.89 6.47
N SER A 149 -4.88 -23.26 6.72
CA SER A 149 -4.09 -22.64 5.66
C SER A 149 -3.33 -23.67 4.82
N GLU A 150 -3.00 -23.32 3.58
CA GLU A 150 -2.25 -24.19 2.66
C GLU A 150 -0.83 -24.48 3.18
N GLY A 151 -0.14 -23.49 3.76
CA GLY A 151 1.15 -23.73 4.40
C GLY A 151 1.07 -24.81 5.48
N LEU A 152 0.05 -24.74 6.35
CA LEU A 152 -0.17 -25.75 7.38
C LEU A 152 -0.52 -27.12 6.79
N ARG A 153 -1.33 -27.18 5.72
CA ARG A 153 -1.61 -28.44 5.01
C ARG A 153 -0.30 -29.09 4.56
N ASN A 154 0.60 -28.31 3.97
CA ASN A 154 1.85 -28.80 3.44
C ASN A 154 2.83 -29.20 4.56
N GLU A 155 2.92 -28.42 5.64
CA GLU A 155 3.83 -28.68 6.76
C GLU A 155 3.40 -29.90 7.59
N LEU A 156 2.11 -30.02 7.90
CA LEU A 156 1.56 -31.17 8.63
C LEU A 156 1.18 -32.34 7.73
N THR A 157 1.35 -32.22 6.40
CA THR A 157 0.93 -33.21 5.39
C THR A 157 -0.54 -33.62 5.59
N VAL A 158 -1.40 -32.64 5.86
CA VAL A 158 -2.84 -32.88 6.08
C VAL A 158 -3.51 -33.27 4.77
N SER A 159 -4.34 -34.30 4.82
CA SER A 159 -5.21 -34.68 3.71
C SER A 159 -6.66 -34.34 4.05
N PRO A 160 -7.30 -33.35 3.41
CA PRO A 160 -8.72 -33.05 3.63
C PRO A 160 -9.67 -34.21 3.27
N GLN A 161 -9.18 -35.21 2.54
CA GLN A 161 -9.93 -36.41 2.18
C GLN A 161 -9.85 -37.51 3.24
N ASP A 162 -8.87 -37.43 4.15
CA ASP A 162 -8.71 -38.36 5.26
C ASP A 162 -9.62 -37.94 6.41
N ILE A 163 -10.72 -38.67 6.56
CA ILE A 163 -11.70 -38.49 7.63
C ILE A 163 -11.34 -39.24 8.92
N LEU A 164 -10.33 -40.12 8.88
CA LEU A 164 -9.95 -40.98 10.01
C LEU A 164 -8.94 -40.30 10.92
N THR A 165 -8.05 -39.48 10.35
CA THR A 165 -7.02 -38.76 11.11
C THR A 165 -7.53 -37.36 11.47
N PRO A 166 -7.79 -37.06 12.75
CA PRO A 166 -8.16 -35.71 13.15
C PRO A 166 -6.94 -34.79 13.21
N LEU A 167 -7.15 -33.50 12.96
CA LEU A 167 -6.25 -32.45 13.43
C LEU A 167 -6.47 -32.27 14.92
N GLU A 168 -5.41 -32.49 15.70
CA GLU A 168 -5.41 -32.31 17.14
C GLU A 168 -4.79 -30.95 17.49
N LEU A 169 -5.46 -30.19 18.35
CA LEU A 169 -5.01 -28.91 18.85
C LEU A 169 -4.73 -29.02 20.34
N TRP A 170 -3.52 -28.64 20.75
CA TRP A 170 -3.01 -28.82 22.10
C TRP A 170 -2.64 -27.45 22.69
N TYR A 171 -3.23 -27.10 23.83
CA TYR A 171 -3.03 -25.81 24.48
C TYR A 171 -2.70 -25.96 25.97
N PRO A 172 -1.65 -25.30 26.50
CA PRO A 172 -1.23 -25.48 27.88
C PRO A 172 -2.23 -24.90 28.88
N GLN A 173 -2.63 -25.68 29.89
CA GLN A 173 -3.62 -25.27 30.90
C GLN A 173 -3.15 -24.15 31.83
N SER A 174 -1.83 -23.96 31.98
CA SER A 174 -1.27 -22.90 32.81
C SER A 174 0.06 -22.41 32.24
N ALA A 175 0.16 -21.10 31.99
CA ALA A 175 1.41 -20.45 31.61
C ALA A 175 2.51 -20.54 32.69
N LYS A 176 2.17 -20.96 33.92
CA LYS A 176 3.09 -21.01 35.08
C LYS A 176 3.69 -22.38 35.37
N SER A 177 3.23 -23.47 34.74
CA SER A 177 3.75 -24.82 34.99
C SER A 177 4.05 -25.55 33.69
N LEU A 178 5.16 -25.18 33.04
CA LEU A 178 5.79 -25.93 31.95
C LEU A 178 6.52 -27.18 32.48
N ASN A 179 5.83 -28.00 33.29
CA ASN A 179 6.39 -29.28 33.72
C ASN A 179 6.07 -30.32 32.63
N VAL A 180 6.92 -30.38 31.61
CA VAL A 180 6.79 -31.22 30.40
C VAL A 180 6.64 -32.73 30.71
N LEU A 181 6.91 -33.14 31.95
CA LEU A 181 6.91 -34.53 32.41
C LEU A 181 5.56 -35.01 32.99
N SER A 182 4.57 -34.13 33.14
CA SER A 182 3.24 -34.50 33.63
C SER A 182 2.28 -34.65 32.45
N GLY A 183 1.87 -35.89 32.13
CA GLY A 183 1.04 -36.24 30.96
C GLY A 183 -0.42 -35.75 30.98
N GLY A 184 -0.70 -34.59 31.59
CA GLY A 184 -2.04 -34.01 31.72
C GLY A 184 -2.06 -32.47 31.79
N SER A 185 -1.05 -31.79 31.23
CA SER A 185 -0.91 -30.32 31.31
C SER A 185 -1.49 -29.54 30.13
N PHE A 186 -2.14 -30.23 29.18
CA PHE A 186 -2.68 -29.62 27.97
C PHE A 186 -4.18 -29.92 27.82
N ASN A 187 -4.94 -28.92 27.42
CA ASN A 187 -6.25 -29.11 26.82
C ASN A 187 -6.06 -29.58 25.38
N GLU A 188 -6.86 -30.56 24.98
CA GLU A 188 -6.81 -31.16 23.65
C GLU A 188 -8.19 -31.07 23.00
N GLU A 189 -8.23 -30.61 21.76
CA GLU A 189 -9.43 -30.62 20.93
C GLU A 189 -9.12 -31.30 19.59
N ARG A 190 -10.09 -32.05 19.06
CA ARG A 190 -9.93 -32.82 17.82
C ARG A 190 -10.93 -32.37 16.77
N LEU A 191 -10.43 -32.06 15.57
CA LEU A 191 -11.21 -31.51 14.48
C LEU A 191 -10.92 -32.24 13.18
N THR A 192 -11.95 -32.48 12.37
CA THR A 192 -11.75 -32.93 10.99
C THR A 192 -11.50 -31.71 10.10
N VAL A 193 -10.53 -31.79 9.19
CA VAL A 193 -10.25 -30.69 8.26
C VAL A 193 -11.24 -30.72 7.11
N ALA A 194 -12.01 -29.66 6.92
CA ALA A 194 -13.02 -29.55 5.86
C ALA A 194 -12.55 -28.76 4.63
N GLY A 195 -11.61 -27.83 4.82
CA GLY A 195 -11.17 -26.94 3.76
C GLY A 195 -9.78 -26.37 4.01
N VAL A 196 -9.17 -25.96 2.91
CA VAL A 196 -7.82 -25.39 2.84
C VAL A 196 -7.90 -24.05 2.12
N PHE A 197 -7.40 -22.99 2.74
CA PHE A 197 -7.35 -21.66 2.15
C PHE A 197 -5.92 -21.18 1.95
N PHE A 198 -5.71 -20.27 0.99
CA PHE A 198 -4.45 -19.59 0.76
C PHE A 198 -4.70 -18.10 0.56
N ILE A 199 -3.89 -17.26 1.22
CA ILE A 199 -3.99 -15.80 1.13
C ILE A 199 -2.59 -15.22 0.87
N GLU A 200 -1.69 -15.39 1.83
CA GLU A 200 -0.31 -14.90 1.83
C GLU A 200 0.46 -15.72 2.88
N GLU A 201 1.79 -15.84 2.75
CA GLU A 201 2.65 -16.59 3.70
C GLU A 201 2.45 -16.17 5.16
N ARG A 202 2.07 -14.91 5.41
CA ARG A 202 1.78 -14.42 6.77
C ARG A 202 0.62 -15.17 7.45
N TYR A 203 -0.32 -15.73 6.69
CA TYR A 203 -1.47 -16.46 7.23
C TYR A 203 -1.32 -17.99 7.13
N ASP A 204 -0.14 -18.49 6.74
CA ASP A 204 0.11 -19.91 6.46
C ASP A 204 0.21 -20.83 7.69
N ASN A 205 0.03 -20.28 8.90
CA ASN A 205 -0.04 -21.04 10.15
C ASN A 205 -1.41 -20.96 10.83
N TYR A 206 -2.44 -20.43 10.17
CA TYR A 206 -3.76 -20.28 10.75
C TYR A 206 -4.61 -21.56 10.67
N VAL A 207 -5.35 -21.82 11.74
CA VAL A 207 -6.44 -22.81 11.83
C VAL A 207 -7.70 -22.08 12.26
N VAL A 208 -8.71 -22.02 11.38
CA VAL A 208 -10.03 -21.47 11.71
C VAL A 208 -10.91 -22.60 12.22
N ALA A 209 -11.48 -22.44 13.40
CA ALA A 209 -12.29 -23.45 14.08
C ALA A 209 -13.52 -22.83 14.78
N PRO A 210 -14.53 -23.62 15.16
CA PRO A 210 -15.69 -23.10 15.89
C PRO A 210 -15.29 -22.45 17.21
N LEU A 211 -15.88 -21.30 17.52
CA LEU A 211 -15.63 -20.55 18.76
C LEU A 211 -15.76 -21.41 20.01
N ALA A 212 -16.76 -22.29 20.07
CA ALA A 212 -17.00 -23.17 21.21
C ALA A 212 -15.83 -24.15 21.46
N VAL A 213 -15.25 -24.71 20.38
CA VAL A 213 -14.11 -25.64 20.47
C VAL A 213 -12.88 -24.89 20.96
N VAL A 214 -12.57 -23.75 20.35
CA VAL A 214 -11.38 -22.98 20.71
C VAL A 214 -11.51 -22.41 22.13
N ARG A 215 -12.70 -22.01 22.55
CA ARG A 215 -12.99 -21.57 23.92
C ARG A 215 -12.66 -22.66 24.94
N ASN A 216 -13.07 -23.90 24.68
CA ASN A 216 -12.75 -25.04 25.53
C ASN A 216 -11.24 -25.32 25.54
N LEU A 217 -10.60 -25.29 24.36
CA LEU A 217 -9.16 -25.46 24.19
C LEU A 217 -8.37 -24.47 25.07
N VAL A 218 -8.71 -23.18 25.03
CA VAL A 218 -7.99 -22.16 25.80
C VAL A 218 -8.48 -21.99 27.25
N GLY A 219 -9.60 -22.63 27.62
CA GLY A 219 -10.20 -22.52 28.95
C GLY A 219 -10.83 -21.16 29.25
N TYR A 220 -11.42 -20.50 28.25
CA TYR A 220 -12.10 -19.21 28.41
C TYR A 220 -13.56 -19.39 28.84
N GLY A 221 -14.08 -18.46 29.63
CA GLY A 221 -15.48 -18.36 30.02
C GLY A 221 -16.41 -17.92 28.87
N PRO A 222 -17.74 -17.94 29.09
CA PRO A 222 -18.73 -17.69 28.04
C PRO A 222 -18.70 -16.27 27.46
N ASP A 223 -18.38 -15.27 28.28
CA ASP A 223 -18.30 -13.86 27.89
C ASP A 223 -16.87 -13.42 27.53
N GLU A 224 -15.93 -14.37 27.46
CA GLU A 224 -14.52 -14.06 27.30
C GLU A 224 -14.03 -14.31 25.90
N LEU A 225 -13.38 -13.30 25.35
CA LEU A 225 -12.93 -13.24 23.97
C LEU A 225 -11.54 -12.61 23.90
N THR A 226 -10.86 -12.78 22.77
CA THR A 226 -9.66 -12.00 22.45
C THR A 226 -10.01 -10.75 21.63
N GLY A 227 -11.14 -10.77 20.93
CA GLY A 227 -11.66 -9.59 20.26
C GLY A 227 -13.04 -9.77 19.63
N LEU A 228 -13.56 -8.66 19.10
CA LEU A 228 -14.73 -8.63 18.23
C LEU A 228 -14.31 -8.07 16.87
N GLU A 229 -14.66 -8.80 15.83
CA GLU A 229 -14.47 -8.39 14.44
C GLU A 229 -15.78 -7.81 13.91
N ILE A 230 -15.70 -6.66 13.25
CA ILE A 230 -16.86 -5.92 12.76
C ILE A 230 -16.77 -5.76 11.26
N GLN A 231 -17.81 -6.21 10.57
CA GLN A 231 -18.05 -5.91 9.16
C GLN A 231 -19.05 -4.75 9.07
N ARG A 232 -18.73 -3.75 8.27
CA ARG A 232 -19.58 -2.60 8.04
C ARG A 232 -20.82 -3.02 7.24
N GLN A 233 -21.95 -2.41 7.57
CA GLN A 233 -23.14 -2.52 6.73
C GLN A 233 -22.91 -1.74 5.44
N VAL A 234 -22.95 -2.42 4.31
CA VAL A 234 -22.95 -1.78 2.99
C VAL A 234 -24.39 -1.82 2.51
N ASP A 235 -25.08 -0.69 2.51
CA ASP A 235 -26.40 -0.59 1.89
C ASP A 235 -26.20 -0.58 0.36
N PRO A 236 -26.73 -1.57 -0.38
CA PRO A 236 -26.59 -1.63 -1.83
C PRO A 236 -27.31 -0.49 -2.57
N SER A 237 -28.23 0.21 -1.91
CA SER A 237 -29.12 1.20 -2.52
C SER A 237 -28.65 2.65 -2.41
N THR A 238 -27.85 2.97 -1.38
CA THR A 238 -27.24 4.28 -1.18
C THR A 238 -25.74 4.10 -0.93
N GLY A 239 -24.94 4.16 -1.99
CA GLY A 239 -23.47 4.08 -1.90
C GLY A 239 -22.80 5.23 -1.11
N ALA A 240 -23.51 5.94 -0.24
CA ALA A 240 -23.10 7.21 0.37
C ALA A 240 -23.47 7.39 1.87
N ASP A 241 -24.36 6.59 2.48
CA ASP A 241 -24.87 6.88 3.83
C ASP A 241 -24.25 6.05 4.98
N SER A 242 -23.41 5.06 4.68
CA SER A 242 -22.68 4.37 5.76
C SER A 242 -21.48 5.22 6.21
N PRO A 243 -21.32 5.46 7.53
CA PRO A 243 -20.17 6.21 8.06
C PRO A 243 -18.86 5.63 7.54
N SER A 244 -17.87 6.49 7.30
CA SER A 244 -16.51 6.06 6.95
C SER A 244 -15.93 5.21 8.08
N ASP A 245 -15.00 4.31 7.76
CA ASP A 245 -14.35 3.44 8.75
C ASP A 245 -13.76 4.26 9.91
N ALA A 246 -13.20 5.44 9.61
CA ALA A 246 -12.70 6.38 10.61
C ALA A 246 -13.81 6.93 11.54
N ALA A 247 -14.97 7.29 10.99
CA ALA A 247 -16.09 7.79 11.79
C ALA A 247 -16.71 6.69 12.66
N LEU A 248 -16.84 5.47 12.12
CA LEU A 248 -17.34 4.32 12.87
C LEU A 248 -16.35 3.91 13.97
N LYS A 249 -15.05 3.86 13.66
CA LYS A 249 -13.97 3.62 14.62
C LYS A 249 -14.02 4.62 15.77
N GLN A 250 -14.15 5.91 15.48
CA GLN A 250 -14.21 6.95 16.52
C GLN A 250 -15.47 6.85 17.37
N THR A 251 -16.62 6.54 16.76
CA THR A 251 -17.88 6.31 17.45
C THR A 251 -17.78 5.14 18.41
N LEU A 252 -17.25 4.00 17.94
CA LEU A 252 -17.06 2.79 18.75
C LEU A 252 -16.01 3.01 19.85
N GLN A 253 -14.89 3.68 19.56
CA GLN A 253 -13.86 3.98 20.55
C GLN A 253 -14.40 4.89 21.67
N THR A 254 -15.23 5.87 21.32
CA THR A 254 -15.88 6.76 22.32
C THR A 254 -16.88 5.98 23.18
N MET A 255 -17.63 5.04 22.58
CA MET A 255 -18.59 4.21 23.30
C MET A 255 -17.91 3.21 24.26
N LEU A 256 -16.80 2.62 23.83
CA LEU A 256 -16.09 1.56 24.57
C LEU A 256 -15.11 2.13 25.62
N GLY A 257 -14.72 3.39 25.49
CA GLY A 257 -13.78 4.03 26.41
C GLY A 257 -12.37 3.47 26.28
N ASP A 258 -11.57 3.59 27.34
CA ASP A 258 -10.12 3.39 27.29
C ASP A 258 -9.66 1.94 27.55
N VAL A 259 -10.61 1.06 27.89
CA VAL A 259 -10.37 -0.37 28.17
C VAL A 259 -10.15 -1.16 26.88
N PHE A 260 -10.74 -0.69 25.78
CA PHE A 260 -10.69 -1.33 24.47
C PHE A 260 -9.92 -0.46 23.48
N VAL A 261 -9.34 -1.10 22.48
CA VAL A 261 -8.76 -0.43 21.32
C VAL A 261 -9.53 -0.88 20.10
N VAL A 262 -10.05 0.08 19.35
CA VAL A 262 -10.69 -0.15 18.05
C VAL A 262 -9.66 0.14 16.97
N LYS A 263 -9.27 -0.90 16.24
CA LYS A 263 -8.34 -0.82 15.12
C LYS A 263 -9.08 -1.03 13.80
N ASP A 264 -8.69 -0.28 12.78
CA ASP A 264 -9.02 -0.61 11.40
C ASP A 264 -7.94 -1.53 10.80
N ARG A 265 -8.16 -2.00 9.56
CA ARG A 265 -7.18 -2.86 8.85
C ARG A 265 -5.81 -2.19 8.68
N ASP A 266 -5.77 -0.87 8.59
CA ASP A 266 -4.53 -0.12 8.40
C ASP A 266 -3.72 -0.11 9.69
N ASP A 267 -4.39 0.06 10.83
CA ASP A 267 -3.77 -0.05 12.15
C ASP A 267 -3.24 -1.46 12.44
N LEU A 268 -3.93 -2.51 11.94
CA LEU A 268 -3.49 -3.89 12.11
C LEU A 268 -2.17 -4.16 11.37
N ASN A 269 -1.97 -3.48 10.24
CA ASN A 269 -0.82 -3.67 9.36
C ASN A 269 0.09 -2.42 9.28
N VAL A 270 0.10 -1.61 10.34
CA VAL A 270 0.83 -0.32 10.37
C VAL A 270 2.31 -0.45 10.05
N ASP A 271 2.97 -1.52 10.49
CA ASP A 271 4.40 -1.72 10.25
C ASP A 271 4.70 -2.02 8.77
N LEU A 272 3.82 -2.80 8.12
CA LEU A 272 3.93 -3.10 6.69
C LEU A 272 3.70 -1.83 5.87
N TYR A 273 2.62 -1.10 6.13
CA TYR A 273 2.34 0.12 5.40
C TYR A 273 3.43 1.17 5.64
N ARG A 274 3.93 1.29 6.87
CA ARG A 274 5.05 2.18 7.18
C ARG A 274 6.31 1.79 6.40
N ALA A 275 6.63 0.50 6.30
CA ALA A 275 7.75 0.04 5.49
C ALA A 275 7.57 0.41 4.01
N ILE A 276 6.40 0.16 3.43
CA ILE A 276 6.06 0.52 2.04
C ILE A 276 6.23 2.04 1.81
N HIS A 277 5.73 2.87 2.73
CA HIS A 277 5.85 4.33 2.63
C HIS A 277 7.31 4.80 2.73
N ILE A 278 8.11 4.17 3.60
CA ILE A 278 9.54 4.47 3.73
C ILE A 278 10.27 4.06 2.45
N GLU A 279 10.03 2.87 1.91
CA GLU A 279 10.62 2.42 0.65
C GLU A 279 10.25 3.35 -0.51
N LYS A 280 8.96 3.71 -0.62
CA LYS A 280 8.46 4.69 -1.60
C LYS A 280 9.21 6.02 -1.49
N LEU A 281 9.47 6.52 -0.27
CA LEU A 281 10.24 7.73 -0.04
C LEU A 281 11.70 7.59 -0.51
N PHE A 282 12.39 6.50 -0.15
CA PHE A 282 13.77 6.28 -0.57
C PHE A 282 13.90 6.24 -2.10
N VAL A 283 12.99 5.56 -2.77
CA VAL A 283 12.99 5.48 -4.23
C VAL A 283 12.63 6.83 -4.88
N ALA A 284 11.70 7.59 -4.28
CA ALA A 284 11.41 8.95 -4.72
C ALA A 284 12.65 9.86 -4.60
N LEU A 285 13.38 9.78 -3.49
CA LEU A 285 14.59 10.57 -3.26
C LEU A 285 15.73 10.21 -4.21
N THR A 286 15.94 8.93 -4.51
CA THR A 286 16.98 8.51 -5.46
C THR A 286 16.65 8.97 -6.88
N LEU A 287 15.40 8.85 -7.32
CA LEU A 287 14.94 9.36 -8.61
C LEU A 287 15.00 10.89 -8.68
N ALA A 288 14.63 11.59 -7.61
CA ALA A 288 14.81 13.03 -7.49
C ALA A 288 16.28 13.44 -7.62
N PHE A 289 17.19 12.67 -7.03
CA PHE A 289 18.63 12.90 -7.14
C PHE A 289 19.15 12.64 -8.57
N ILE A 290 18.64 11.61 -9.25
CA ILE A 290 18.94 11.38 -10.67
C ILE A 290 18.45 12.55 -11.53
N ILE A 291 17.25 13.07 -11.27
CA ILE A 291 16.72 14.27 -11.94
C ILE A 291 17.59 15.51 -11.65
N LEU A 292 18.07 15.67 -10.41
CA LEU A 292 18.99 16.74 -10.05
C LEU A 292 20.30 16.65 -10.85
N ILE A 293 20.89 15.46 -10.97
CA ILE A 293 22.08 15.26 -11.79
C ILE A 293 21.79 15.56 -13.26
N ALA A 294 20.65 15.08 -13.79
CA ALA A 294 20.22 15.36 -15.16
C ALA A 294 20.03 16.87 -15.41
N SER A 295 19.57 17.62 -14.41
CA SER A 295 19.37 19.07 -14.51
C SER A 295 20.68 19.88 -14.63
N ILE A 296 21.84 19.30 -14.29
CA ILE A 296 23.15 19.93 -14.56
C ILE A 296 23.37 20.10 -16.08
N ASN A 297 22.80 19.24 -16.91
CA ASN A 297 22.85 19.44 -18.37
C ASN A 297 22.13 20.72 -18.81
N ILE A 298 21.08 21.11 -18.09
CA ILE A 298 20.36 22.37 -18.33
C ILE A 298 21.26 23.55 -17.99
N PHE A 299 22.00 23.47 -16.88
CA PHE A 299 23.00 24.48 -16.52
C PHE A 299 24.03 24.68 -17.65
N PHE A 300 24.59 23.60 -18.18
CA PHE A 300 25.57 23.68 -19.27
C PHE A 300 24.95 24.19 -20.56
N SER A 301 23.75 23.72 -20.91
CA SER A 301 23.03 24.17 -22.11
C SER A 301 22.71 25.66 -22.07
N LEU A 302 22.15 26.16 -20.97
CA LEU A 302 21.84 27.57 -20.82
C LEU A 302 23.10 28.43 -20.74
N SER A 303 24.13 27.98 -20.03
CA SER A 303 25.41 28.71 -19.97
C SER A 303 26.06 28.85 -21.35
N MET A 304 26.02 27.78 -22.15
CA MET A 304 26.52 27.81 -23.52
C MET A 304 25.68 28.74 -24.41
N LEU A 305 24.36 28.77 -24.23
CA LEU A 305 23.45 29.68 -24.93
C LEU A 305 23.75 31.14 -24.61
N VAL A 306 23.98 31.47 -23.34
CA VAL A 306 24.41 32.81 -22.92
C VAL A 306 25.71 33.22 -23.64
N ILE A 307 26.69 32.30 -23.72
CA ILE A 307 27.99 32.57 -24.37
C ILE A 307 27.83 32.80 -25.87
N GLU A 308 27.06 31.94 -26.57
CA GLU A 308 26.80 32.09 -28.01
C GLU A 308 26.01 33.38 -28.31
N LYS A 309 25.11 33.79 -27.40
CA LYS A 309 24.27 34.98 -27.53
C LYS A 309 24.86 36.26 -26.94
N LYS A 310 26.15 36.27 -26.60
CA LYS A 310 26.82 37.43 -26.01
C LYS A 310 26.73 38.71 -26.86
N GLU A 311 26.77 38.59 -28.19
CA GLU A 311 26.60 39.75 -29.08
C GLU A 311 25.16 40.26 -29.10
N ASP A 312 24.18 39.36 -29.23
CA ASP A 312 22.75 39.69 -29.18
C ASP A 312 22.38 40.36 -27.83
N ILE A 313 22.94 39.89 -26.72
CA ILE A 313 22.77 40.49 -25.38
C ILE A 313 23.32 41.93 -25.34
N ARG A 314 24.49 42.19 -25.94
CA ARG A 314 25.08 43.54 -26.01
C ARG A 314 24.23 44.50 -26.83
N VAL A 315 23.65 44.04 -27.93
CA VAL A 315 22.70 44.84 -28.74
C VAL A 315 21.42 45.13 -27.95
N LEU A 316 20.90 44.17 -27.18
CA LEU A 316 19.75 44.42 -26.30
C LEU A 316 20.06 45.48 -25.23
N PHE A 317 21.25 45.43 -24.61
CA PHE A 317 21.68 46.44 -23.65
C PHE A 317 21.84 47.83 -24.29
N SER A 318 22.42 47.93 -25.50
CA SER A 318 22.53 49.21 -26.21
C SER A 318 21.17 49.79 -26.63
N MET A 319 20.15 48.94 -26.79
CA MET A 319 18.75 49.34 -26.98
C MET A 319 18.00 49.67 -25.68
N GLY A 320 18.66 49.62 -24.51
CA GLY A 320 18.07 49.99 -23.22
C GLY A 320 17.48 48.82 -22.41
N ALA A 321 17.80 47.57 -22.74
CA ALA A 321 17.40 46.43 -21.91
C ALA A 321 18.02 46.50 -20.50
N THR A 322 17.23 46.21 -19.47
CA THR A 322 17.72 46.10 -18.09
C THR A 322 18.31 44.72 -17.81
N THR A 323 19.17 44.63 -16.80
CA THR A 323 19.70 43.34 -16.32
C THR A 323 18.59 42.36 -15.94
N GLY A 324 17.50 42.84 -15.35
CA GLY A 324 16.32 42.04 -15.04
C GLY A 324 15.60 41.51 -16.27
N LEU A 325 15.57 42.27 -17.37
CA LEU A 325 14.99 41.79 -18.65
C LEU A 325 15.82 40.64 -19.24
N ILE A 326 17.15 40.77 -19.24
CA ILE A 326 18.04 39.71 -19.71
C ILE A 326 17.92 38.46 -18.84
N GLN A 327 17.95 38.59 -17.51
CA GLN A 327 17.72 37.47 -16.59
C GLN A 327 16.37 36.80 -16.83
N GLY A 328 15.32 37.58 -17.05
CA GLY A 328 13.97 37.09 -17.34
C GLY A 328 13.89 36.26 -18.63
N ILE A 329 14.67 36.58 -19.66
CA ILE A 329 14.71 35.80 -20.90
C ILE A 329 15.27 34.40 -20.64
N PHE A 330 16.44 34.31 -19.99
CA PHE A 330 17.09 33.02 -19.74
C PHE A 330 16.36 32.18 -18.67
N LEU A 331 15.75 32.82 -17.67
CA LEU A 331 14.85 32.13 -16.73
C LEU A 331 13.61 31.58 -17.42
N ALA A 332 13.01 32.34 -18.35
CA ALA A 332 11.87 31.86 -19.13
C ALA A 332 12.26 30.69 -20.04
N GLU A 333 13.48 30.67 -20.57
CA GLU A 333 13.98 29.55 -21.37
C GLU A 333 14.19 28.28 -20.53
N GLY A 334 14.80 28.41 -19.35
CA GLY A 334 14.88 27.31 -18.38
C GLY A 334 13.51 26.81 -17.96
N ALA A 335 12.54 27.70 -17.75
CA ALA A 335 11.16 27.34 -17.45
C ALA A 335 10.47 26.60 -18.61
N ILE A 336 10.75 26.97 -19.87
CA ILE A 336 10.24 26.25 -21.04
C ILE A 336 10.77 24.81 -21.06
N ILE A 337 12.06 24.62 -20.79
CA ILE A 337 12.67 23.27 -20.70
C ILE A 337 12.02 22.47 -19.56
N ALA A 338 11.85 23.09 -18.37
CA ALA A 338 11.22 22.47 -17.21
C ALA A 338 9.80 22.02 -17.52
N LEU A 339 8.98 22.92 -18.07
CA LEU A 339 7.55 22.68 -18.31
C LEU A 339 7.33 21.64 -19.40
N ILE A 340 8.08 21.70 -20.50
CA ILE A 340 7.93 20.72 -21.57
C ILE A 340 8.48 19.36 -21.12
N GLY A 341 9.64 19.33 -20.45
CA GLY A 341 10.21 18.10 -19.90
C GLY A 341 9.27 17.44 -18.89
N ALA A 342 8.78 18.21 -17.90
CA ALA A 342 7.82 17.71 -16.92
C ALA A 342 6.51 17.26 -17.59
N PHE A 343 5.93 18.07 -18.49
CA PHE A 343 4.69 17.72 -19.18
C PHE A 343 4.83 16.44 -20.02
N THR A 344 5.88 16.35 -20.84
CA THR A 344 6.12 15.15 -21.67
C THR A 344 6.40 13.93 -20.81
N GLY A 345 7.18 14.07 -19.74
CA GLY A 345 7.45 12.98 -18.80
C GLY A 345 6.20 12.52 -18.03
N LEU A 346 5.37 13.44 -17.55
CA LEU A 346 4.10 13.13 -16.89
C LEU A 346 3.14 12.41 -17.85
N VAL A 347 2.97 12.92 -19.07
CA VAL A 347 2.09 12.31 -20.08
C VAL A 347 2.58 10.91 -20.44
N LEU A 348 3.88 10.74 -20.70
CA LEU A 348 4.45 9.43 -21.00
C LEU A 348 4.37 8.47 -19.80
N GLY A 349 4.59 8.95 -18.58
CA GLY A 349 4.50 8.16 -17.36
C GLY A 349 3.08 7.64 -17.15
N VAL A 350 2.08 8.53 -17.25
CA VAL A 350 0.67 8.16 -17.15
C VAL A 350 0.26 7.22 -18.29
N ALA A 351 0.71 7.47 -19.52
CA ALA A 351 0.41 6.61 -20.65
C ALA A 351 0.99 5.20 -20.47
N LEU A 352 2.22 5.09 -19.96
CA LEU A 352 2.83 3.80 -19.64
C LEU A 352 2.10 3.08 -18.51
N CYS A 353 1.70 3.79 -17.45
CA CYS A 353 0.93 3.22 -16.35
C CYS A 353 -0.43 2.71 -16.84
N TRP A 354 -1.13 3.50 -17.67
CA TRP A 354 -2.39 3.10 -18.28
C TRP A 354 -2.23 1.87 -19.19
N LEU A 355 -1.15 1.81 -19.96
CA LEU A 355 -0.89 0.69 -20.85
C LEU A 355 -0.49 -0.58 -20.06
N GLN A 356 0.21 -0.44 -18.94
CA GLN A 356 0.47 -1.53 -18.00
C GLN A 356 -0.82 -2.04 -17.34
N ASP A 357 -1.72 -1.14 -16.91
CA ASP A 357 -3.01 -1.49 -16.30
C ASP A 357 -3.94 -2.23 -17.27
N GLN A 358 -3.99 -1.81 -18.54
CA GLN A 358 -4.86 -2.43 -19.56
C GLN A 358 -4.31 -3.73 -20.16
N TYR A 359 -3.00 -3.81 -20.41
CA TYR A 359 -2.41 -4.92 -21.16
C TYR A 359 -1.51 -5.84 -20.33
N GLY A 360 -1.17 -5.46 -19.09
CA GLY A 360 -0.32 -6.26 -18.22
C GLY A 360 1.04 -6.58 -18.84
N LEU A 361 1.73 -5.57 -19.39
CA LEU A 361 3.00 -5.76 -20.12
C LEU A 361 4.05 -6.47 -19.28
N VAL A 362 4.18 -6.07 -18.01
CA VAL A 362 5.10 -6.67 -17.04
C VAL A 362 4.30 -7.61 -16.16
N ARG A 363 4.54 -8.91 -16.34
CA ARG A 363 3.87 -9.98 -15.62
C ARG A 363 4.58 -10.34 -14.32
N LEU A 364 3.81 -10.71 -13.31
CA LEU A 364 4.33 -11.36 -12.10
C LEU A 364 4.63 -12.80 -12.49
N GLY A 365 5.90 -13.19 -12.52
CA GLY A 365 6.36 -14.46 -13.10
C GLY A 365 5.99 -15.73 -12.29
N THR A 366 4.87 -15.73 -11.58
CA THR A 366 4.45 -16.81 -10.68
C THR A 366 3.24 -17.55 -11.23
N VAL A 367 3.38 -18.87 -11.39
CA VAL A 367 2.42 -19.79 -12.02
C VAL A 367 1.15 -20.02 -11.15
N SER A 368 1.10 -19.43 -9.96
CA SER A 368 0.06 -19.66 -8.95
C SER A 368 -0.52 -18.39 -8.31
N SER A 369 -0.13 -17.19 -8.77
CA SER A 369 -0.66 -15.95 -8.22
C SER A 369 -1.96 -15.57 -8.92
N ILE A 370 -2.96 -15.14 -8.14
CA ILE A 370 -4.28 -14.66 -8.60
C ILE A 370 -4.16 -13.42 -9.53
N ILE A 371 -2.96 -12.88 -9.72
CA ILE A 371 -2.69 -11.62 -10.41
C ILE A 371 -1.56 -11.81 -11.42
N ASP A 372 -1.90 -11.60 -12.69
CA ASP A 372 -1.02 -11.87 -13.83
C ASP A 372 0.00 -10.75 -14.09
N ALA A 373 -0.25 -9.53 -13.61
CA ALA A 373 0.54 -8.34 -13.94
C ALA A 373 0.92 -7.50 -12.71
N TYR A 374 2.07 -6.83 -12.77
CA TYR A 374 2.45 -5.88 -11.71
C TYR A 374 1.41 -4.77 -11.59
N PRO A 375 0.85 -4.56 -10.39
CA PRO A 375 -0.21 -3.58 -10.18
C PRO A 375 0.34 -2.15 -10.27
N VAL A 376 -0.43 -1.26 -10.89
CA VAL A 376 -0.06 0.16 -11.03
C VAL A 376 -1.27 1.03 -10.76
N ARG A 377 -1.15 1.98 -9.83
CA ARG A 377 -2.20 2.95 -9.50
C ARG A 377 -1.67 4.37 -9.58
N VAL A 378 -2.15 5.14 -10.56
CA VAL A 378 -1.77 6.54 -10.71
C VAL A 378 -2.53 7.40 -9.72
N GLU A 379 -1.82 8.11 -8.85
CA GLU A 379 -2.41 9.06 -7.90
C GLU A 379 -2.11 10.51 -8.29
N VAL A 380 -3.15 11.36 -8.24
CA VAL A 380 -3.03 12.78 -8.59
C VAL A 380 -2.05 13.51 -7.66
N GLY A 381 -2.00 13.14 -6.38
CA GLY A 381 -1.03 13.69 -5.42
C GLY A 381 0.41 13.48 -5.85
N ASP A 382 0.76 12.27 -6.26
CA ASP A 382 2.10 11.92 -6.74
C ASP A 382 2.46 12.63 -8.06
N LEU A 383 1.50 12.82 -8.96
CA LEU A 383 1.69 13.60 -10.20
C LEU A 383 2.01 15.06 -9.90
N LEU A 384 1.26 15.69 -8.98
CA LEU A 384 1.50 17.07 -8.58
C LEU A 384 2.83 17.25 -7.84
N MET A 385 3.16 16.32 -6.93
CA MET A 385 4.43 16.31 -6.22
C MET A 385 5.60 16.15 -7.19
N THR A 386 5.52 15.19 -8.11
CA THR A 386 6.54 14.95 -9.13
C THR A 386 6.72 16.15 -10.05
N GLY A 387 5.63 16.71 -10.58
CA GLY A 387 5.67 17.88 -11.45
C GLY A 387 6.28 19.10 -10.74
N SER A 388 5.86 19.38 -9.50
CA SER A 388 6.39 20.50 -8.72
C SER A 388 7.87 20.33 -8.37
N LEU A 389 8.30 19.12 -7.99
CA LEU A 389 9.69 18.81 -7.70
C LEU A 389 10.60 19.01 -8.91
N VAL A 390 10.20 18.50 -10.08
CA VAL A 390 10.95 18.63 -11.33
C VAL A 390 11.08 20.10 -11.76
N ILE A 391 9.98 20.84 -11.67
CA ILE A 391 9.96 22.28 -11.98
C ILE A 391 10.89 23.04 -11.03
N LEU A 392 10.84 22.73 -9.73
CA LEU A 392 11.69 23.36 -8.72
C LEU A 392 13.17 23.10 -8.99
N ILE A 393 13.57 21.84 -9.19
CA ILE A 393 14.95 21.45 -9.49
C ILE A 393 15.46 22.16 -10.75
N THR A 394 14.64 22.17 -11.81
CA THR A 394 15.02 22.79 -13.09
C THR A 394 15.11 24.32 -12.98
N PHE A 395 14.22 24.94 -12.20
CA PHE A 395 14.24 26.37 -11.97
C PHE A 395 15.50 26.78 -11.19
N LEU A 396 15.85 26.06 -10.13
CA LEU A 396 17.05 26.29 -9.32
C LEU A 396 18.33 26.19 -10.15
N THR A 397 18.43 25.18 -11.02
CA THR A 397 19.59 25.01 -11.91
C THR A 397 19.67 26.07 -13.01
N SER A 398 18.53 26.52 -13.53
CA SER A 398 18.45 27.57 -14.56
C SER A 398 18.75 28.98 -14.03
N TRP A 399 18.59 29.20 -12.74
CA TRP A 399 18.78 30.50 -12.11
C TRP A 399 20.23 31.00 -12.15
N PHE A 400 21.20 30.10 -11.98
CA PHE A 400 22.62 30.49 -11.97
C PHE A 400 23.12 30.97 -13.35
N PRO A 401 22.88 30.24 -14.48
CA PRO A 401 23.20 30.74 -15.82
C PRO A 401 22.51 32.06 -16.14
N ALA A 402 21.24 32.21 -15.75
CA ALA A 402 20.48 33.44 -16.02
C ALA A 402 21.08 34.66 -15.32
N ARG A 403 21.52 34.52 -14.05
CA ARG A 403 22.26 35.59 -13.35
C ARG A 403 23.57 35.93 -14.03
N ARG A 404 24.32 34.92 -14.49
CA ARG A 404 25.58 35.11 -15.22
C ARG A 404 25.38 35.78 -16.59
N ALA A 405 24.22 35.64 -17.23
CA ALA A 405 23.91 36.33 -18.48
C ALA A 405 23.94 37.87 -18.33
N ALA A 406 23.50 38.38 -17.18
CA ALA A 406 23.46 39.82 -16.91
C ALA A 406 24.84 40.45 -16.68
N SER A 407 25.89 39.66 -16.39
CA SER A 407 27.24 40.20 -16.20
C SER A 407 27.95 40.56 -17.52
N TYR A 408 27.35 40.28 -18.68
CA TYR A 408 27.90 40.63 -20.00
C TYR A 408 27.50 42.03 -20.49
N GLN A 409 27.16 42.95 -19.57
CA GLN A 409 26.60 44.30 -19.80
C GLN A 409 27.51 45.29 -20.58
N ALA A 410 28.55 44.81 -21.26
CA ALA A 410 29.57 45.55 -21.99
C ALA A 410 30.54 46.36 -21.10
N VAL A 411 31.83 46.10 -21.33
CA VAL A 411 32.87 47.12 -21.44
C VAL A 411 32.83 47.63 -22.87
#